data_AF-A0A2N2LTD5-F1
#
_entry.id   AF-A0A2N2LTD5-F1
#
_cell.length_a   1.000
_cell.length_b   1.000
_cell.length_c   1.000
_cell.angle_alpha   90.00
_cell.angle_beta   90.00
_cell.angle_gamma   90.00
#
_symmetry.space_group_name_H-M   'P 1'
#
loop_
_entity.id
_entity.type
_entity.pdbx_description
1 polymer ?
#
loop_
_entity_poly.entity_id
_entity_poly.type
_entity_poly.pdbx_seq_one_letter_code
_entity_poly.pdbx_strand_id
1 'polypeptide(L)'
;MVRSGFFQWIRAGWSGINFVQPQHVIKGMKRHDRNSKAILESPNLPTSSEIASAYKRLSTLPQSDLTKRYTALQQARQSLALQRGKIKTDDIKRQNDYFNVPREQIIEELMVEYLKLALGKPSPIPQNIVTSVH
;
A
#
# COMPACT_ATOMS: atom_id res chain seq x y z
N MET A 1 27.19 20.22 3.16
CA MET A 1 26.37 18.99 3.25
C MET A 1 24.96 19.40 3.66
N VAL A 2 23.99 19.35 2.74
CA VAL A 2 22.61 19.80 3.02
C VAL A 2 21.87 18.63 3.69
N ARG A 3 21.40 18.83 4.92
CA ARG A 3 20.54 17.89 5.65
C ARG A 3 19.09 18.30 5.40
N SER A 4 18.45 17.69 4.42
CA SER A 4 17.03 17.92 4.14
C SER A 4 16.18 16.85 4.83
N GLY A 5 15.10 17.26 5.50
CA GLY A 5 14.09 16.37 6.07
C GLY A 5 12.71 16.77 5.58
N PHE A 6 11.91 15.81 5.11
CA PHE A 6 10.53 16.04 4.68
C PHE A 6 9.57 15.70 5.83
N PHE A 7 8.64 16.60 6.12
CA PHE A 7 7.65 16.44 7.20
C PHE A 7 6.27 16.86 6.72
N GLN A 8 5.29 15.96 6.88
CA GLN A 8 3.92 16.14 6.39
C GLN A 8 2.96 16.73 7.45
N TRP A 9 3.40 16.87 8.70
CA TRP A 9 2.53 17.12 9.86
C TRP A 9 2.61 18.54 10.44
N ILE A 10 2.82 19.58 9.62
CA ILE A 10 2.90 20.97 10.12
C ILE A 10 1.54 21.46 10.66
N ARG A 11 0.45 20.83 10.19
CA ARG A 11 -0.93 21.13 10.58
C ARG A 11 -1.70 19.86 11.00
N ALA A 12 -1.16 19.07 11.94
CA ALA A 12 -1.90 17.93 12.51
C ALA A 12 -2.82 18.41 13.66
N GLY A 13 -3.74 19.30 13.29
CA GLY A 13 -4.70 19.91 14.21
C GLY A 13 -6.13 19.51 13.90
N TRP A 14 -7.00 19.59 14.90
CA TRP A 14 -8.45 19.44 14.73
C TRP A 14 -9.12 20.75 15.15
N SER A 15 -10.14 21.17 14.40
CA SER A 15 -10.83 22.45 14.62
C SER A 15 -9.90 23.69 14.67
N GLY A 16 -8.83 23.70 13.88
CA GLY A 16 -7.88 24.82 13.81
C GLY A 16 -6.82 24.84 14.93
N ILE A 17 -6.85 23.91 15.88
CA ILE A 17 -5.89 23.82 16.97
C ILE A 17 -4.81 22.80 16.63
N ASN A 18 -3.53 23.22 16.60
CA ASN A 18 -2.41 22.32 16.36
C ASN A 18 -2.00 21.56 17.62
N PHE A 19 -2.11 20.23 17.62
CA PHE A 19 -1.71 19.35 18.72
C PHE A 19 -0.30 18.74 18.53
N VAL A 20 0.44 19.18 17.52
CA VAL A 20 1.78 18.67 17.23
C VAL A 20 2.76 19.23 18.25
N GLN A 21 3.29 18.34 19.09
CA GLN A 21 4.39 18.63 19.99
C GLN A 21 5.72 18.22 19.34
N PRO A 22 6.86 18.81 19.74
CA PRO A 22 8.19 18.45 19.22
C PRO A 22 8.46 16.93 19.26
N GLN A 23 8.00 16.25 20.30
CA GLN A 23 8.11 14.79 20.44
C GLN A 23 7.36 14.00 19.36
N HIS A 24 6.25 14.51 18.83
CA HIS A 24 5.53 13.88 17.71
C HIS A 24 6.33 13.97 16.41
N VAL A 25 6.97 15.12 16.17
CA VAL A 25 7.84 15.33 15.00
C VAL A 25 9.05 14.40 15.07
N ILE A 26 9.75 14.38 16.21
CA ILE A 26 10.94 13.52 16.41
C ILE A 26 10.58 12.04 16.26
N LYS A 27 9.48 11.58 16.87
CA LYS A 27 9.00 10.20 16.71
C LYS A 27 8.62 9.89 15.26
N GLY A 28 8.02 10.84 14.55
CA GLY A 28 7.73 10.76 13.12
C GLY A 28 8.98 10.55 12.27
N MET A 29 10.02 11.37 12.50
CA MET A 29 11.31 11.26 11.81
C MET A 29 11.98 9.91 12.08
N LYS A 30 12.06 9.49 13.35
CA LYS A 30 12.65 8.19 13.71
C LYS A 30 11.91 7.02 13.06
N ARG A 31 10.58 7.08 12.97
CA ARG A 31 9.77 6.06 12.28
C ARG A 31 10.04 6.04 10.78
N HIS A 32 10.10 7.21 10.14
CA HIS A 32 10.42 7.31 8.72
C HIS A 32 11.81 6.75 8.43
N ASP A 33 12.84 7.22 9.16
CA ASP A 33 14.23 6.76 9.00
C ASP A 33 14.36 5.24 9.19
N ARG A 34 13.77 4.70 10.27
CA ARG A 34 13.74 3.25 10.51
C ARG A 34 13.11 2.47 9.35
N ASN A 35 11.99 2.96 8.80
CA ASN A 35 11.30 2.28 7.71
C ASN A 35 12.07 2.40 6.39
N SER A 36 12.57 3.59 6.05
CA SER A 36 13.39 3.83 4.87
C SER A 36 14.63 2.96 4.88
N LYS A 37 15.33 2.91 6.02
CA LYS A 37 16.48 2.02 6.24
C LYS A 37 16.10 0.55 6.00
N ALA A 38 15.01 0.09 6.62
CA ALA A 38 14.56 -1.30 6.49
C ALA A 38 14.14 -1.69 5.06
N ILE A 39 13.80 -0.72 4.20
CA ILE A 39 13.45 -0.96 2.79
C ILE A 39 14.70 -0.89 1.92
N LEU A 40 15.45 0.22 2.00
CA LEU A 40 16.58 0.52 1.11
C LEU A 40 17.79 -0.38 1.37
N GLU A 41 17.98 -0.83 2.61
CA GLU A 41 19.06 -1.75 2.98
C GLU A 41 18.60 -3.22 3.00
N SER A 42 17.38 -3.51 2.52
CA SER A 42 16.88 -4.89 2.49
C SER A 42 17.63 -5.70 1.43
N PRO A 43 18.13 -6.90 1.77
CA PRO A 43 18.72 -7.79 0.76
C PRO A 43 17.70 -8.30 -0.26
N ASN A 44 16.40 -8.20 0.06
CA ASN A 44 15.30 -8.62 -0.80
C ASN A 44 14.67 -7.43 -1.57
N LEU A 45 15.31 -6.26 -1.57
CA LEU A 45 14.82 -5.12 -2.35
C LEU A 45 14.93 -5.45 -3.85
N PRO A 46 13.82 -5.45 -4.61
CA PRO A 46 13.88 -5.70 -6.05
C PRO A 46 14.69 -4.63 -6.76
N THR A 47 15.41 -5.03 -7.79
CA THR A 47 16.09 -4.13 -8.72
C THR A 47 15.08 -3.23 -9.43
N SER A 48 15.53 -2.07 -9.91
CA SER A 48 14.69 -1.16 -10.69
C SER A 48 14.07 -1.85 -11.93
N SER A 49 14.81 -2.75 -12.58
CA SER A 49 14.33 -3.56 -13.69
C SER A 49 13.21 -4.53 -13.30
N GLU A 50 13.28 -5.14 -12.13
CA GLU A 50 12.24 -6.05 -11.64
C GLU A 50 10.95 -5.30 -11.30
N ILE A 51 11.07 -4.12 -10.67
CA ILE A 51 9.94 -3.24 -10.37
C ILE A 51 9.26 -2.78 -11.66
N ALA A 52 10.04 -2.30 -12.64
CA ALA A 52 9.51 -1.88 -13.94
C ALA A 52 8.84 -3.06 -14.68
N SER A 53 9.42 -4.25 -14.61
CA SER A 53 8.86 -5.47 -15.20
C SER A 53 7.54 -5.87 -14.54
N ALA A 54 7.45 -5.78 -13.21
CA ALA A 54 6.21 -6.04 -12.47
C ALA A 54 5.11 -5.06 -12.85
N TYR A 55 5.43 -3.77 -12.91
CA TYR A 55 4.50 -2.74 -13.36
C TYR A 55 4.03 -3.01 -14.80
N LYS A 56 4.97 -3.29 -15.72
CA LYS A 56 4.65 -3.58 -17.12
C LYS A 56 3.69 -4.77 -17.22
N ARG A 57 3.95 -5.88 -16.51
CA ARG A 57 3.05 -7.05 -16.48
C ARG A 57 1.64 -6.68 -16.03
N LEU A 58 1.49 -5.94 -14.93
CA LEU A 58 0.17 -5.49 -14.46
C LEU A 58 -0.50 -4.55 -15.48
N SER A 59 0.26 -3.61 -16.05
CA SER A 59 -0.25 -2.65 -17.03
C SER A 59 -0.72 -3.31 -18.33
N THR A 60 -0.22 -4.50 -18.67
CA THR A 60 -0.65 -5.26 -19.86
C THR A 60 -1.89 -6.12 -19.63
N LEU A 61 -2.33 -6.33 -18.39
CA LEU A 61 -3.49 -7.18 -18.10
C LEU A 61 -4.80 -6.56 -18.59
N PRO A 62 -5.78 -7.36 -19.04
CA PRO A 62 -7.14 -6.88 -19.30
C PRO A 62 -7.75 -6.23 -18.05
N GLN A 63 -8.61 -5.22 -18.24
CA GLN A 63 -9.27 -4.53 -17.13
C GLN A 63 -10.04 -5.51 -16.23
N SER A 64 -10.69 -6.52 -16.81
CA SER A 64 -11.40 -7.56 -16.07
C SER A 64 -10.51 -8.31 -15.08
N ASP A 65 -9.26 -8.59 -15.44
CA ASP A 65 -8.35 -9.35 -14.59
C ASP A 65 -7.72 -8.48 -13.50
N LEU A 66 -7.46 -7.20 -13.81
CA LEU A 66 -7.11 -6.20 -12.80
C LEU A 66 -8.23 -6.06 -11.76
N THR A 67 -9.49 -5.92 -12.19
CA THR A 67 -10.64 -5.81 -11.29
C THR A 67 -10.81 -7.05 -10.42
N LYS A 68 -10.60 -8.26 -10.96
CA LYS A 68 -10.63 -9.51 -10.15
C LYS A 68 -9.57 -9.50 -9.05
N ARG A 69 -8.30 -9.21 -9.39
CA ARG A 69 -7.20 -9.16 -8.42
C ARG A 69 -7.42 -8.08 -7.36
N TYR A 70 -7.89 -6.92 -7.79
CA TYR A 70 -8.22 -5.82 -6.91
C TYR A 70 -9.38 -6.16 -5.96
N THR A 71 -10.41 -6.84 -6.46
CA THR A 71 -11.52 -7.30 -5.63
C THR A 71 -11.04 -8.24 -4.53
N ALA A 72 -10.17 -9.20 -4.87
CA ALA A 72 -9.57 -10.11 -3.89
C ALA A 72 -8.77 -9.34 -2.82
N LEU A 73 -8.00 -8.32 -3.22
CA LEU A 73 -7.28 -7.44 -2.29
C LEU A 73 -8.22 -6.72 -1.33
N GLN A 74 -9.29 -6.11 -1.84
CA GLN A 74 -10.22 -5.37 -1.01
C GLN A 74 -11.06 -6.26 -0.09
N GLN A 75 -11.44 -7.45 -0.55
CA GLN A 75 -12.10 -8.46 0.29
C GLN A 75 -11.19 -8.93 1.43
N ALA A 76 -9.91 -9.20 1.16
CA ALA A 76 -8.95 -9.59 2.18
C ALA A 76 -8.78 -8.47 3.23
N ARG A 77 -8.71 -7.20 2.80
CA ARG A 77 -8.64 -6.04 3.70
C ARG A 77 -9.91 -5.86 4.54
N GLN A 78 -11.09 -6.03 3.93
CA GLN A 78 -12.37 -5.96 4.64
C GLN A 78 -12.50 -7.09 5.67
N SER A 79 -12.08 -8.32 5.33
CA SER A 79 -12.05 -9.44 6.27
C SER A 79 -11.18 -9.13 7.49
N LEU A 80 -9.96 -8.60 7.28
CA LEU A 80 -9.09 -8.17 8.38
C LEU A 80 -9.70 -7.02 9.19
N ALA A 81 -10.44 -6.10 8.56
CA ALA A 81 -11.11 -4.99 9.24
C ALA A 81 -12.30 -5.48 10.10
N LEU A 82 -13.09 -6.43 9.60
CA LEU A 82 -14.18 -7.09 10.34
C LEU A 82 -13.64 -7.82 11.56
N GLN A 83 -12.58 -8.62 11.39
CA GLN A 83 -11.92 -9.34 12.49
C GLN A 83 -11.41 -8.39 13.58
N ARG A 84 -11.03 -7.16 13.21
CA ARG A 84 -10.58 -6.11 14.13
C ARG A 84 -11.71 -5.22 14.67
N GLY A 85 -12.96 -5.51 14.33
CA GLY A 85 -14.13 -4.71 14.72
C GLY A 85 -14.12 -3.28 14.18
N LYS A 86 -13.44 -3.04 13.04
CA LYS A 86 -13.35 -1.70 12.42
C LYS A 86 -14.53 -1.40 11.48
N ILE A 87 -15.19 -2.43 10.98
CA ILE A 87 -16.37 -2.33 10.10
C ILE A 87 -17.39 -3.39 10.51
N LYS A 88 -18.65 -3.22 10.08
CA LYS A 88 -19.72 -4.22 10.22
C LYS A 88 -19.89 -5.03 8.95
N THR A 89 -20.59 -6.15 9.04
CA THR A 89 -20.86 -7.05 7.90
C THR A 89 -21.61 -6.34 6.77
N ASP A 90 -22.46 -5.38 7.10
CA ASP A 90 -23.24 -4.60 6.13
C ASP A 90 -22.38 -3.60 5.33
N ASP A 91 -21.16 -3.29 5.82
CA ASP A 91 -20.23 -2.36 5.16
C ASP A 91 -19.35 -3.05 4.10
N ILE A 92 -19.51 -4.38 3.90
CA ILE A 92 -18.71 -5.17 2.94
C ILE A 92 -19.13 -4.82 1.52
N LYS A 93 -18.19 -4.23 0.77
CA LYS A 93 -18.39 -3.91 -0.65
C LYS A 93 -18.27 -5.17 -1.52
N ARG A 94 -19.13 -5.26 -2.54
CA ARG A 94 -19.15 -6.35 -3.52
C ARG A 94 -18.24 -6.05 -4.71
N GLN A 95 -17.94 -7.07 -5.51
CA GLN A 95 -17.12 -6.93 -6.72
C GLN A 95 -17.61 -5.81 -7.65
N ASN A 96 -18.93 -5.66 -7.77
CA ASN A 96 -19.55 -4.66 -8.62
C ASN A 96 -19.27 -3.21 -8.17
N ASP A 97 -18.89 -3.01 -6.91
CA ASP A 97 -18.61 -1.68 -6.37
C ASP A 97 -17.25 -1.14 -6.83
N TYR A 98 -16.43 -1.97 -7.48
CA TYR A 98 -15.09 -1.62 -7.94
C TYR A 98 -14.98 -1.35 -9.45
N PHE A 99 -16.07 -1.42 -10.21
CA PHE A 99 -16.03 -1.21 -11.67
C PHE A 99 -15.55 0.19 -12.09
N ASN A 100 -15.80 1.21 -11.27
CA ASN A 100 -15.45 2.60 -11.57
C ASN A 100 -14.07 3.01 -11.03
N VAL A 101 -13.29 2.08 -10.47
CA VAL A 101 -11.96 2.41 -9.96
C VAL A 101 -11.01 2.59 -11.14
N PRO A 102 -10.26 3.71 -11.21
CA PRO A 102 -9.28 3.94 -12.26
C PRO A 102 -8.25 2.81 -12.35
N ARG A 103 -7.87 2.46 -13.57
CA ARG A 103 -6.91 1.39 -13.85
C ARG A 103 -5.58 1.62 -13.15
N GLU A 104 -5.11 2.85 -13.18
CA GLU A 104 -3.83 3.28 -12.59
C GLU A 104 -3.84 3.04 -11.08
N GLN A 105 -4.94 3.41 -10.40
CA GLN A 105 -5.11 3.18 -8.97
C GLN A 105 -5.05 1.68 -8.64
N ILE A 106 -5.70 0.83 -9.44
CA ILE A 106 -5.64 -0.63 -9.23
C ILE A 106 -4.20 -1.13 -9.33
N ILE A 107 -3.46 -0.69 -10.35
CA ILE A 107 -2.07 -1.09 -10.57
C ILE A 107 -1.18 -0.63 -9.41
N GLU A 108 -1.32 0.62 -8.96
CA GLU A 108 -0.56 1.17 -7.84
C GLU A 108 -0.79 0.38 -6.54
N GLU A 109 -2.05 0.08 -6.22
CA GLU A 109 -2.37 -0.71 -5.02
C GLU A 109 -1.83 -2.15 -5.11
N LEU A 110 -1.88 -2.78 -6.28
CA LEU A 110 -1.27 -4.10 -6.50
C LEU A 110 0.26 -4.06 -6.44
N MET A 111 0.90 -3.00 -6.94
CA MET A 111 2.34 -2.79 -6.83
C MET A 111 2.79 -2.60 -5.38
N VAL A 112 1.98 -1.99 -4.52
CA VAL A 112 2.26 -1.92 -3.08
C VAL A 112 2.31 -3.32 -2.46
N GLU A 113 1.39 -4.20 -2.81
CA GLU A 113 1.39 -5.58 -2.29
C GLU A 113 2.56 -6.40 -2.86
N TYR A 114 2.93 -6.19 -4.14
CA TYR A 114 4.14 -6.77 -4.74
C TYR A 114 5.39 -6.41 -3.92
N LEU A 115 5.58 -5.11 -3.64
CA LEU A 115 6.74 -4.62 -2.90
C LEU A 115 6.76 -5.14 -1.47
N LYS A 116 5.61 -5.22 -0.79
CA LYS A 116 5.53 -5.82 0.54
C LYS A 116 6.01 -7.27 0.51
N LEU A 117 5.48 -8.07 -0.42
CA LEU A 117 5.84 -9.48 -0.52
C LEU A 117 7.33 -9.67 -0.85
N ALA A 118 7.88 -8.88 -1.78
CA ALA A 118 9.30 -8.89 -2.08
C ALA A 118 10.15 -8.57 -0.85
N LEU A 119 9.73 -7.58 -0.04
CA LEU A 119 10.43 -7.19 1.19
C LEU A 119 10.15 -8.09 2.40
N GLY A 120 9.48 -9.24 2.21
CA GLY A 120 9.11 -10.17 3.28
C GLY A 120 8.11 -9.58 4.29
N LYS A 121 7.34 -8.57 3.89
CA LYS A 121 6.27 -7.98 4.70
C LYS A 121 4.95 -8.71 4.46
N PRO A 122 4.07 -8.78 5.47
CA PRO A 122 2.76 -9.38 5.29
C PRO A 122 1.94 -8.60 4.24
N SER A 123 1.33 -9.35 3.33
CA SER A 123 0.33 -8.87 2.37
C SER A 123 -0.98 -9.61 2.61
N PRO A 124 -2.15 -8.95 2.47
CA PRO A 124 -3.45 -9.62 2.54
C PRO A 124 -3.68 -10.62 1.41
N ILE A 125 -2.93 -10.50 0.30
CA ILE A 125 -3.02 -11.38 -0.86
C ILE A 125 -1.70 -12.12 -1.11
N PRO A 126 -1.75 -13.39 -1.53
CA PRO A 126 -0.56 -14.18 -1.84
C PRO A 126 0.13 -13.73 -3.13
N GLN A 127 1.41 -14.11 -3.27
CA GLN A 127 2.28 -13.71 -4.38
C GLN A 127 1.72 -14.06 -5.76
N ASN A 128 1.08 -15.23 -5.91
CA ASN A 128 0.46 -15.63 -7.16
C ASN A 128 -0.60 -14.62 -7.62
N ILE A 129 -1.38 -13.99 -6.74
CA ILE A 129 -2.39 -13.00 -7.17
C ILE A 129 -1.72 -11.74 -7.75
N VAL A 130 -0.52 -11.41 -7.30
CA VAL A 130 0.20 -10.20 -7.72
C VAL A 130 1.11 -10.47 -8.93
N THR A 131 1.70 -11.65 -9.03
CA THR A 131 2.71 -11.97 -10.06
C THR A 131 2.32 -13.03 -11.08
N SER A 132 1.26 -13.81 -10.88
CA SER A 132 0.87 -14.82 -11.88
C SER A 132 0.37 -14.16 -13.16
N VAL A 133 0.73 -14.77 -14.29
CA VAL A 133 0.11 -14.56 -15.60
C VAL A 133 -0.50 -15.93 -15.90
N HIS A 134 -1.82 -15.99 -16.06
CA HIS A 134 -2.48 -17.15 -16.64
C HIS A 134 -2.76 -16.84 -18.09
#